data_AF-A0A256HSY9-F1
#
_entry.id   AF-A0A256HSY9-F1
#
_cell.length_a   1.000
_cell.length_b   1.000
_cell.length_c   1.000
_cell.angle_alpha   90.00
_cell.angle_beta   90.00
_cell.angle_gamma   90.00
#
_symmetry.space_group_name_H-M   'P 1'
#
loop_
_entity.id
_entity.type
_entity.pdbx_description
1 polymer ?
#
loop_
_entity_poly.entity_id
_entity_poly.type
_entity_poly.pdbx_seq_one_letter_code
_entity_poly.pdbx_strand_id
1 'polypeptide(L)'
;MRQDPIPPAVADRLSTAARRLRAARRNALERVAVEETEWEYAGRTWSWPAGEARTYFHELAPGEREVLDELTAELERLREAGAAAEATASGATSTADVVGVGTGRVAVGIPGSIGGDPRTSDGDAKPTDGTPEPTHGDPLVAKLARYGPSAEMGDGRPQNRRERRIWSAVESHPFLPVLDGDPDGDWIVMPRAEVPPEEPVREEALDRVRRALAPHRDRFHFDELKPENVGAYRGRYWIVDYGRPTGEPLFVDPPGEPEPPEADAAGTPAEDDAEARENRKDRS
;
A
#
# COMPACT_ATOMS: atom_id res chain seq x y z
N MET A 1 6.70 -10.04 -10.23
CA MET A 1 6.19 -9.03 -11.19
C MET A 1 7.22 -7.92 -11.29
N ARG A 2 7.88 -7.74 -12.42
CA ARG A 2 8.73 -6.57 -12.67
C ARG A 2 8.06 -5.75 -13.76
N GLN A 3 7.58 -4.57 -13.41
CA GLN A 3 7.40 -3.51 -14.41
C GLN A 3 8.71 -2.76 -14.55
N ASP A 4 8.94 -2.20 -15.73
CA ASP A 4 10.01 -1.25 -15.94
C ASP A 4 9.82 -0.04 -14.99
N PRO A 5 10.92 0.54 -14.49
CA PRO A 5 10.85 1.74 -13.66
C PRO A 5 10.14 2.86 -14.42
N ILE A 6 9.53 3.79 -13.69
CA ILE A 6 8.85 4.91 -14.33
C ILE A 6 9.86 5.75 -15.14
N PRO A 7 9.43 6.45 -16.20
CA PRO A 7 10.33 7.27 -16.99
C PRO A 7 11.09 8.28 -16.11
N PRO A 8 12.41 8.47 -16.30
CA PRO A 8 13.21 9.37 -15.46
C PRO A 8 12.64 10.79 -15.37
N ALA A 9 12.06 11.30 -16.47
CA ALA A 9 11.40 12.61 -16.47
C ALA A 9 10.23 12.68 -15.49
N VAL A 10 9.44 11.60 -15.33
CA VAL A 10 8.36 11.51 -14.35
C VAL A 10 8.96 11.47 -12.94
N ALA A 11 9.96 10.60 -12.71
CA ALA A 11 10.64 10.48 -11.42
C ALA A 11 11.23 11.83 -10.94
N ASP A 12 11.83 12.61 -11.83
CA ASP A 12 12.38 13.93 -11.54
C ASP A 12 11.30 14.94 -11.13
N ARG A 13 10.13 14.90 -11.77
CA ARG A 13 8.97 15.74 -11.40
C ARG A 13 8.39 15.35 -10.05
N LEU A 14 8.19 14.05 -9.80
CA LEU A 14 7.72 13.55 -8.50
C LEU A 14 8.68 13.96 -7.37
N SER A 15 9.98 13.81 -7.59
CA SER A 15 11.02 14.19 -6.63
C SER A 15 11.02 15.70 -6.33
N THR A 16 10.88 16.51 -7.38
CA THR A 16 10.81 17.98 -7.24
C THR A 16 9.54 18.41 -6.52
N ALA A 17 8.39 17.83 -6.88
CA ALA A 17 7.11 18.11 -6.26
C ALA A 17 7.10 17.69 -4.78
N ALA A 18 7.59 16.51 -4.42
CA ALA A 18 7.68 16.06 -3.03
C ALA A 18 8.50 17.04 -2.16
N ARG A 19 9.67 17.49 -2.64
CA ARG A 19 10.49 18.49 -1.93
C ARG A 19 9.74 19.81 -1.75
N ARG A 20 9.08 20.31 -2.80
CA ARG A 20 8.33 21.56 -2.76
C ARG A 20 7.08 21.47 -1.88
N LEU A 21 6.36 20.35 -1.90
CA LEU A 21 5.23 20.06 -1.03
C LEU A 21 5.63 20.14 0.44
N ARG A 22 6.72 19.46 0.81
CA ARG A 22 7.26 19.51 2.18
C ARG A 22 7.62 20.92 2.61
N ALA A 23 8.31 21.68 1.74
CA ALA A 23 8.67 23.06 2.02
C ALA A 23 7.44 23.97 2.17
N ALA A 24 6.46 23.84 1.27
CA ALA A 24 5.23 24.61 1.30
C ALA A 24 4.42 24.36 2.58
N ARG A 25 4.25 23.08 2.98
CA ARG A 25 3.54 22.75 4.21
C ARG A 25 4.29 23.20 5.45
N ARG A 26 5.62 23.06 5.48
CA ARG A 26 6.45 23.58 6.58
C ARG A 26 6.24 25.09 6.75
N ASN A 27 6.39 25.85 5.67
CA ASN A 27 6.19 27.30 5.68
C ASN A 27 4.76 27.69 6.09
N ALA A 28 3.76 26.92 5.67
CA ALA A 28 2.38 27.16 6.06
C ALA A 28 2.17 26.91 7.56
N LEU A 29 2.66 25.78 8.09
CA LEU A 29 2.57 25.43 9.50
C LEU A 29 3.33 26.40 10.41
N GLU A 30 4.48 26.93 9.98
CA GLU A 30 5.21 27.98 10.71
C GLU A 30 4.37 29.25 10.89
N ARG A 31 3.50 29.59 9.93
CA ARG A 31 2.65 30.79 9.98
C ARG A 31 1.39 30.62 10.83
N VAL A 32 0.96 29.38 11.07
CA VAL A 32 -0.24 29.05 11.85
C VAL A 32 0.10 28.27 13.12
N ALA A 33 1.38 28.25 13.51
CA ALA A 33 1.85 27.52 14.67
C ALA A 33 1.16 28.06 15.93
N VAL A 34 0.34 27.20 16.53
CA VAL A 34 -0.20 27.38 17.87
C VAL A 34 0.78 26.71 18.83
N GLU A 35 1.08 27.36 19.96
CA GLU A 35 1.93 26.75 21.00
C GLU A 35 1.33 25.40 21.41
N GLU A 36 2.13 24.34 21.25
CA GLU A 36 1.75 23.00 21.68
C GLU A 36 1.80 22.95 23.21
N THR A 37 0.65 22.68 23.81
CA THR A 37 0.55 22.49 25.26
C THR A 37 0.42 21.00 25.52
N GLU A 38 1.37 20.43 26.27
CA GLU A 38 1.32 19.04 26.73
C GLU A 38 0.74 18.97 28.15
N TRP A 39 -0.03 17.93 28.43
CA TRP A 39 -0.48 17.60 29.79
C TRP A 39 -0.60 16.09 30.00
N GLU A 40 -0.46 15.66 31.25
CA GLU A 40 -0.63 14.27 31.66
C GLU A 40 -2.07 14.01 32.11
N TYR A 41 -2.72 13.01 31.52
CA TYR A 41 -4.03 12.55 31.96
C TYR A 41 -4.18 11.04 31.76
N ALA A 42 -4.65 10.35 32.80
CA ALA A 42 -4.84 8.88 32.81
C ALA A 42 -3.58 8.07 32.44
N GLY A 43 -2.39 8.55 32.85
CA GLY A 43 -1.11 7.86 32.59
C GLY A 43 -0.64 7.93 31.14
N ARG A 44 -1.17 8.87 30.35
CA ARG A 44 -0.72 9.19 29.00
C ARG A 44 -0.47 10.69 28.88
N THR A 45 0.53 11.03 28.07
CA THR A 45 0.77 12.40 27.62
C THR A 45 -0.19 12.75 26.49
N TRP A 46 -0.87 13.89 26.61
CA TRP A 46 -1.77 14.45 25.61
C TRP A 46 -1.23 15.80 25.16
N SER A 47 -1.50 16.22 23.93
CA SER A 47 -1.14 17.55 23.44
C SER A 47 -2.30 18.27 22.75
N TRP A 48 -2.30 19.60 22.83
CA TRP A 48 -3.28 20.49 22.18
C TRP A 48 -2.56 21.59 21.40
N PRO A 49 -3.01 21.92 20.18
CA PRO A 49 -4.04 21.20 19.42
C PRO A 49 -3.60 19.77 19.05
N ALA A 50 -4.50 18.81 19.28
CA ALA A 50 -4.35 17.45 18.75
C ALA A 50 -4.28 17.52 17.23
N GLY A 51 -3.61 16.57 16.59
CA GLY A 51 -3.33 16.52 15.17
C GLY A 51 -4.54 16.90 14.33
N GLU A 52 -5.67 16.20 14.51
CA GLU A 52 -6.92 16.43 13.76
C GLU A 52 -7.48 17.85 13.86
N ALA A 53 -7.22 18.55 14.97
CA ALA A 53 -7.63 19.94 15.17
C ALA A 53 -6.62 20.94 14.59
N ARG A 54 -5.44 20.49 14.11
CA ARG A 54 -4.44 21.36 13.48
C ARG A 54 -4.87 21.72 12.06
N THR A 55 -4.64 22.97 11.68
CA THR A 55 -4.82 23.43 10.30
C THR A 55 -3.99 22.57 9.35
N TYR A 56 -4.58 22.21 8.22
CA TYR A 56 -3.96 21.34 7.20
C TYR A 56 -3.72 19.90 7.63
N PHE A 57 -4.42 19.39 8.65
CA PHE A 57 -4.32 17.98 9.02
C PHE A 57 -4.79 17.05 7.88
N HIS A 58 -6.02 17.24 7.39
CA HIS A 58 -6.53 16.57 6.19
C HIS A 58 -6.56 17.48 4.95
N GLU A 59 -6.29 18.77 5.13
CA GLU A 59 -6.37 19.76 4.06
C GLU A 59 -5.00 20.08 3.48
N LEU A 60 -4.99 20.57 2.24
CA LEU A 60 -3.80 21.13 1.63
C LEU A 60 -3.62 22.58 2.08
N ALA A 61 -2.37 22.98 2.34
CA ALA A 61 -2.01 24.38 2.40
C ALA A 61 -2.09 25.03 0.99
N PRO A 62 -2.30 26.35 0.87
CA PRO A 62 -2.34 27.03 -0.43
C PRO A 62 -1.11 26.74 -1.31
N GLY A 63 0.09 26.84 -0.74
CA GLY A 63 1.32 26.51 -1.47
C GLY A 63 1.47 25.02 -1.82
N GLU A 64 0.77 24.12 -1.13
CA GLU A 64 0.74 22.71 -1.55
C GLU A 64 -0.16 22.50 -2.76
N ARG A 65 -1.31 23.19 -2.83
CA ARG A 65 -2.18 23.19 -4.02
C ARG A 65 -1.43 23.67 -5.24
N GLU A 66 -0.73 24.80 -5.14
CA GLU A 66 0.09 25.35 -6.25
C GLU A 66 1.12 24.32 -6.76
N VAL A 67 1.80 23.62 -5.86
CA VAL A 67 2.77 22.58 -6.25
C VAL A 67 2.10 21.39 -6.94
N LEU A 68 0.92 20.98 -6.50
CA LEU A 68 0.17 19.88 -7.11
C LEU A 68 -0.39 20.27 -8.48
N ASP A 69 -0.92 21.49 -8.63
CA ASP A 69 -1.42 22.01 -9.90
C ASP A 69 -0.29 22.11 -10.95
N GLU A 70 0.90 22.55 -10.52
CA GLU A 70 2.07 22.56 -11.40
C GLU A 70 2.50 21.13 -11.78
N LEU A 71 2.52 20.20 -10.82
CA LEU A 71 2.88 18.81 -11.07
C LEU A 71 1.92 18.15 -12.05
N THR A 72 0.60 18.27 -11.85
CA THR A 72 -0.40 17.66 -12.75
C THR A 72 -0.28 18.23 -14.15
N ALA A 73 -0.09 19.54 -14.30
CA ALA A 73 0.16 20.18 -15.58
C ALA A 73 1.48 19.74 -16.24
N GLU A 74 2.54 19.46 -15.46
CA GLU A 74 3.79 18.90 -15.98
C GLU A 74 3.63 17.46 -16.47
N LEU A 75 2.89 16.63 -15.74
CA LEU A 75 2.63 15.24 -16.11
C LEU A 75 1.78 15.14 -17.38
N GLU A 76 0.76 16.00 -17.53
CA GLU A 76 -0.03 16.05 -18.77
C GLU A 76 0.81 16.51 -19.96
N ARG A 77 1.68 17.52 -19.79
CA ARG A 77 2.61 17.94 -20.85
C ARG A 77 3.56 16.82 -21.28
N LEU A 78 4.04 16.00 -20.34
CA LEU A 78 4.86 14.83 -20.66
C LEU A 78 4.07 13.77 -21.45
N ARG A 79 2.81 13.53 -21.06
CA ARG A 79 1.91 12.63 -21.79
C ARG A 79 1.65 13.14 -23.21
N GLU A 80 1.33 14.42 -23.39
CA GLU A 80 1.09 15.02 -24.71
C GLU A 80 2.33 14.93 -25.60
N ALA A 81 3.52 15.19 -25.05
CA ALA A 81 4.78 15.06 -25.77
C ALA A 81 5.07 13.61 -26.19
N GLY A 82 4.77 12.63 -25.32
CA GLY A 82 4.87 11.20 -25.63
C GLY A 82 3.87 10.75 -26.69
N ALA A 83 2.61 11.16 -26.57
CA ALA A 83 1.55 10.85 -27.54
C ALA A 83 1.81 11.45 -28.93
N ALA A 84 2.42 12.64 -29.00
CA ALA A 84 2.82 13.25 -30.28
C ALA A 84 3.94 12.45 -30.98
N ALA A 85 4.76 11.71 -30.22
CA ALA A 85 5.81 10.83 -30.76
C ALA A 85 5.26 9.46 -31.19
N GLU A 86 4.19 8.98 -30.57
CA GLU A 86 3.56 7.68 -30.82
C GLU A 86 2.22 7.85 -31.55
N ALA A 87 2.29 8.01 -32.87
CA ALA A 87 1.13 8.14 -33.74
C ALA A 87 0.37 6.81 -33.95
N THR A 88 -0.12 6.17 -32.88
CA THR A 88 -1.23 5.19 -32.85
C THR A 88 -1.21 4.43 -31.53
N ALA A 89 -1.81 4.98 -30.46
CA ALA A 89 -2.15 4.18 -29.28
C ALA A 89 -3.47 4.68 -28.69
N SER A 90 -4.57 4.08 -29.11
CA SER A 90 -5.88 4.21 -28.48
C SER A 90 -5.91 3.32 -27.23
N GLY A 91 -5.44 3.85 -26.11
CA GLY A 91 -5.54 3.24 -24.78
C GLY A 91 -6.01 4.29 -23.79
N ALA A 92 -6.83 3.89 -22.81
CA ALA A 92 -7.54 4.75 -21.88
C ALA A 92 -6.70 5.96 -21.38
N THR A 93 -7.23 7.16 -21.59
CA THR A 93 -6.59 8.42 -21.23
C THR A 93 -6.83 8.73 -19.75
N SER A 94 -6.08 8.12 -18.83
CA SER A 94 -6.08 8.63 -17.47
C SER A 94 -5.41 10.01 -17.45
N THR A 95 -5.99 10.93 -16.68
CA THR A 95 -5.46 12.27 -16.47
C THR A 95 -4.59 12.32 -15.22
N ALA A 96 -3.80 13.38 -15.08
CA ALA A 96 -3.11 13.70 -13.85
C ALA A 96 -4.09 14.42 -12.91
N ASP A 97 -4.36 13.84 -11.75
CA ASP A 97 -5.30 14.36 -10.76
C ASP A 97 -4.86 14.03 -9.34
N VAL A 98 -5.25 14.86 -8.37
CA VAL A 98 -5.06 14.54 -6.94
C VAL A 98 -6.12 13.52 -6.53
N VAL A 99 -5.70 12.30 -6.26
CA VAL A 99 -6.62 11.19 -5.95
C VAL A 99 -6.92 11.05 -4.45
N GLY A 100 -6.08 11.62 -3.60
CA GLY A 100 -6.29 11.55 -2.16
C GLY A 100 -5.31 12.42 -1.36
N VAL A 101 -5.79 12.95 -0.24
CA VAL A 101 -5.00 13.77 0.69
C VAL A 101 -5.03 13.10 2.06
N GLY A 102 -3.89 12.55 2.46
CA GLY A 102 -3.67 12.00 3.80
C GLY A 102 -2.90 12.97 4.69
N THR A 103 -2.79 12.59 5.96
CA THR A 103 -2.09 13.38 6.98
C THR A 103 -0.63 13.58 6.58
N GLY A 104 0.10 12.51 6.26
CA GLY A 104 1.51 12.58 5.87
C GLY A 104 1.79 12.50 4.37
N ARG A 105 0.79 12.27 3.52
CA ARG A 105 1.00 11.97 2.08
C ARG A 105 -0.11 12.54 1.21
N VAL A 106 0.19 12.81 -0.06
CA VAL A 106 -0.80 13.07 -1.11
C VAL A 106 -0.61 12.07 -2.24
N ALA A 107 -1.70 11.50 -2.72
CA ALA A 107 -1.70 10.61 -3.86
C ALA A 107 -2.08 11.39 -5.13
N VAL A 108 -1.31 11.21 -6.19
CA VAL A 108 -1.47 11.87 -7.50
C VAL A 108 -1.51 10.81 -8.59
N GLY A 109 -2.52 10.85 -9.45
CA GLY A 109 -2.61 10.02 -10.65
C GLY A 109 -1.51 10.37 -11.64
N ILE A 110 -0.81 9.37 -12.15
CA ILE A 110 0.11 9.51 -13.28
C ILE A 110 -0.68 9.11 -14.53
N PRO A 111 -0.74 9.98 -15.55
CA PRO A 111 -1.36 9.64 -16.82
C PRO A 111 -0.77 8.37 -17.45
N GLY A 112 -1.62 7.55 -18.07
CA GLY A 112 -1.19 6.42 -18.89
C GLY A 112 -0.39 6.89 -20.11
N SER A 113 0.50 6.02 -20.60
CA SER A 113 1.30 6.25 -21.81
C SER A 113 2.30 7.42 -21.74
N ILE A 114 3.04 7.54 -20.64
CA ILE A 114 4.24 8.38 -20.61
C ILE A 114 5.41 7.54 -21.14
N GLY A 115 5.55 7.45 -22.47
CA GLY A 115 6.74 6.96 -23.20
C GLY A 115 6.97 5.45 -23.20
N GLY A 116 6.10 4.67 -23.85
CA GLY A 116 6.34 3.24 -24.03
C GLY A 116 7.07 2.93 -25.33
N ASP A 117 8.33 2.46 -25.25
CA ASP A 117 9.02 1.91 -26.43
C ASP A 117 8.25 0.65 -26.91
N PRO A 118 7.72 0.57 -28.15
CA PRO A 118 6.86 -0.52 -28.58
C PRO A 118 7.54 -1.90 -28.73
N ARG A 119 8.84 -2.02 -28.42
CA ARG A 119 9.66 -3.16 -28.88
C ARG A 119 9.65 -4.43 -28.02
N THR A 120 8.79 -4.56 -27.01
CA THR A 120 8.79 -5.76 -26.15
C THR A 120 7.51 -6.60 -26.18
N SER A 121 6.49 -6.25 -26.96
CA SER A 121 5.27 -7.06 -27.07
C SER A 121 5.26 -7.94 -28.32
N ASP A 122 6.23 -8.84 -28.45
CA ASP A 122 6.13 -10.02 -29.34
C ASP A 122 6.73 -11.22 -28.61
N GLY A 123 5.88 -11.98 -27.93
CA GLY A 123 6.24 -13.21 -27.25
C GLY A 123 4.99 -13.94 -26.78
N ASP A 124 4.56 -14.93 -27.57
CA ASP A 124 3.41 -15.82 -27.33
C ASP A 124 3.24 -16.22 -25.85
N ALA A 125 2.26 -15.62 -25.17
CA ALA A 125 1.88 -16.02 -23.82
C ALA A 125 0.95 -17.24 -23.88
N LYS A 126 1.52 -18.41 -23.61
CA LYS A 126 0.79 -19.65 -23.29
C LYS A 126 -0.09 -19.40 -22.03
N PRO A 127 -1.33 -19.91 -21.96
CA PRO A 127 -2.18 -19.68 -20.81
C PRO A 127 -1.65 -20.43 -19.59
N THR A 128 -1.00 -19.73 -18.66
CA THR A 128 -0.78 -20.20 -17.29
C THR A 128 -1.81 -19.54 -16.39
N ASP A 129 -2.42 -20.34 -15.52
CA ASP A 129 -3.30 -19.91 -14.44
C ASP A 129 -2.50 -19.02 -13.48
N GLY A 130 -2.51 -17.70 -13.73
CA GLY A 130 -1.55 -16.78 -13.16
C GLY A 130 -1.93 -15.33 -13.44
N THR A 131 -1.98 -14.54 -12.39
CA THR A 131 -2.27 -13.11 -12.33
C THR A 131 -1.73 -12.36 -13.57
N PRO A 132 -2.55 -11.62 -14.34
CA PRO A 132 -2.04 -10.87 -15.48
C PRO A 132 -0.98 -9.88 -14.98
N GLU A 133 0.21 -9.91 -15.60
CA GLU A 133 1.32 -9.01 -15.27
C GLU A 133 0.98 -7.57 -15.63
N PRO A 134 1.37 -6.57 -14.83
CA PRO A 134 0.98 -5.20 -15.08
C PRO A 134 1.52 -4.75 -16.44
N THR A 135 0.61 -4.39 -17.35
CA THR A 135 0.90 -4.13 -18.77
C THR A 135 1.41 -2.72 -18.96
N HIS A 136 2.26 -2.53 -19.97
CA HIS A 136 2.71 -1.21 -20.38
C HIS A 136 1.47 -0.34 -20.70
N GLY A 137 1.21 0.69 -19.88
CA GLY A 137 0.05 1.59 -20.05
C GLY A 137 -1.06 1.51 -19.00
N ASP A 138 -0.95 0.65 -17.97
CA ASP A 138 -1.86 0.73 -16.83
C ASP A 138 -1.74 2.11 -16.14
N PRO A 139 -2.86 2.74 -15.72
CA PRO A 139 -2.80 3.98 -14.95
C PRO A 139 -2.09 3.75 -13.62
N LEU A 140 -1.23 4.70 -13.23
CA LEU A 140 -0.44 4.63 -12.00
C LEU A 140 -0.85 5.74 -11.03
N VAL A 141 -0.47 5.58 -9.76
CA VAL A 141 -0.59 6.59 -8.71
C VAL A 141 0.76 6.76 -8.03
N ALA A 142 1.19 8.00 -7.85
CA ALA A 142 2.31 8.36 -6.99
C ALA A 142 1.81 8.81 -5.62
N LYS A 143 2.33 8.24 -4.53
CA LYS A 143 2.13 8.76 -3.17
C LYS A 143 3.31 9.63 -2.76
N LEU A 144 3.13 10.95 -2.76
CA LEU A 144 4.13 11.95 -2.40
C LEU A 144 4.14 12.20 -0.89
N ALA A 145 5.32 12.16 -0.27
CA ALA A 145 5.49 12.46 1.14
C ALA A 145 5.34 13.97 1.43
N ARG A 146 4.45 14.31 2.35
CA ARG A 146 4.29 15.66 2.91
C ARG A 146 5.08 15.79 4.21
N TYR A 147 5.27 17.04 4.63
CA TYR A 147 5.85 17.33 5.93
C TYR A 147 4.78 17.22 7.02
N GLY A 148 5.08 16.48 8.10
CA GLY A 148 4.30 16.49 9.33
C GLY A 148 5.27 16.63 10.52
N PRO A 149 5.08 17.62 11.40
CA PRO A 149 5.99 17.87 12.53
C PRO A 149 5.74 16.94 13.73
N SER A 150 4.59 16.25 13.78
CA SER A 150 4.23 15.33 14.86
C SER A 150 3.96 13.92 14.32
N ALA A 151 3.94 12.94 15.22
CA ALA A 151 3.55 11.56 14.89
C ALA A 151 2.14 11.51 14.27
N GLU A 152 1.22 12.34 14.76
CA GLU A 152 -0.17 12.42 14.29
C GLU A 152 -0.29 13.08 12.91
N MET A 153 0.43 14.19 12.67
CA MET A 153 0.47 14.82 11.35
C MET A 153 1.19 13.96 10.31
N GLY A 154 2.09 13.08 10.76
CA GLY A 154 2.76 12.07 9.96
C GLY A 154 3.84 12.64 9.03
N ASP A 155 5.04 12.06 9.09
CA ASP A 155 6.00 12.19 8.00
C ASP A 155 5.73 11.05 7.00
N GLY A 156 5.36 11.39 5.75
CA GLY A 156 5.08 10.41 4.71
C GLY A 156 6.28 9.57 4.29
N ARG A 157 7.52 10.03 4.51
CA ARG A 157 8.74 9.31 4.07
C ARG A 157 8.91 7.97 4.78
N PRO A 158 8.85 7.87 6.13
CA PRO A 158 8.81 6.59 6.82
C PRO A 158 7.75 5.62 6.29
N GLN A 159 6.54 6.12 6.01
CA GLN A 159 5.43 5.31 5.50
C GLN A 159 5.78 4.74 4.11
N ASN A 160 6.22 5.59 3.18
CA ASN A 160 6.66 5.19 1.84
C ASN A 160 7.80 4.15 1.87
N ARG A 161 8.83 4.37 2.70
CA ARG A 161 9.93 3.40 2.87
C ARG A 161 9.44 2.08 3.47
N ARG A 162 8.46 2.12 4.38
CA ARG A 162 7.88 0.91 4.98
C ARG A 162 7.08 0.12 3.96
N GLU A 163 6.23 0.76 3.15
CA GLU A 163 5.49 0.09 2.08
C GLU A 163 6.44 -0.60 1.10
N ARG A 164 7.50 0.09 0.65
CA ARG A 164 8.55 -0.52 -0.19
C ARG A 164 9.17 -1.75 0.45
N ARG A 165 9.53 -1.69 1.74
CA ARG A 165 10.15 -2.82 2.45
C ARG A 165 9.20 -4.01 2.59
N ILE A 166 7.93 -3.75 2.89
CA ILE A 166 6.92 -4.83 2.99
C ILE A 166 6.71 -5.46 1.63
N TRP A 167 6.50 -4.65 0.60
CA TRP A 167 6.35 -5.17 -0.75
C TRP A 167 7.57 -5.99 -1.18
N SER A 168 8.79 -5.49 -0.98
CA SER A 168 10.02 -6.22 -1.35
C SER A 168 10.20 -7.53 -0.56
N ALA A 169 9.58 -7.66 0.61
CA ALA A 169 9.67 -8.86 1.43
C ALA A 169 8.58 -9.90 1.13
N VAL A 170 7.43 -9.45 0.61
CA VAL A 170 6.24 -10.31 0.38
C VAL A 170 6.06 -10.60 -1.11
N GLU A 171 6.17 -9.57 -1.96
CA GLU A 171 6.02 -9.62 -3.42
C GLU A 171 4.73 -10.32 -3.91
N SER A 172 3.69 -10.33 -3.08
CA SER A 172 2.44 -11.03 -3.34
C SER A 172 1.22 -10.29 -2.78
N HIS A 173 0.05 -10.74 -3.23
CA HIS A 173 -1.24 -10.43 -2.59
C HIS A 173 -1.16 -10.72 -1.08
N PRO A 174 -1.78 -9.92 -0.21
CA PRO A 174 -2.79 -8.88 -0.48
C PRO A 174 -2.28 -7.45 -0.64
N PHE A 175 -0.97 -7.21 -0.56
CA PHE A 175 -0.42 -5.85 -0.67
C PHE A 175 -0.39 -5.40 -2.12
N LEU A 176 -0.97 -4.22 -2.41
CA LEU A 176 -0.87 -3.65 -3.74
C LEU A 176 0.62 -3.40 -4.07
N PRO A 177 1.10 -3.79 -5.26
CA PRO A 177 2.52 -3.69 -5.61
C PRO A 177 3.06 -2.26 -5.53
N VAL A 178 4.28 -2.12 -4.98
CA VAL A 178 5.09 -0.91 -5.18
C VAL A 178 6.01 -1.14 -6.37
N LEU A 179 5.78 -0.37 -7.44
CA LEU A 179 6.47 -0.53 -8.72
C LEU A 179 7.79 0.23 -8.74
N ASP A 180 7.81 1.42 -8.15
CA ASP A 180 8.99 2.27 -8.07
C ASP A 180 8.92 3.18 -6.83
N GLY A 181 10.03 3.81 -6.48
CA GLY A 181 10.09 4.78 -5.40
C GLY A 181 11.43 5.49 -5.28
N ASP A 182 11.38 6.66 -4.66
CA ASP A 182 12.56 7.39 -4.22
C ASP A 182 13.21 6.72 -2.99
N PRO A 183 14.55 6.56 -2.96
CA PRO A 183 15.26 5.88 -1.86
C PRO A 183 15.07 6.58 -0.50
N ASP A 184 14.91 7.90 -0.49
CA ASP A 184 14.66 8.68 0.72
C ASP A 184 13.19 8.61 1.15
N GLY A 185 12.32 7.99 0.34
CA GLY A 185 10.89 7.83 0.58
C GLY A 185 10.07 9.06 0.19
N ASP A 186 10.62 9.98 -0.60
CA ASP A 186 9.87 11.17 -1.04
C ASP A 186 8.63 10.80 -1.87
N TRP A 187 8.67 9.68 -2.57
CA TRP A 187 7.52 9.13 -3.27
C TRP A 187 7.62 7.63 -3.50
N ILE A 188 6.48 6.99 -3.74
CA ILE A 188 6.36 5.63 -4.28
C ILE A 188 5.31 5.62 -5.38
N VAL A 189 5.45 4.72 -6.36
CA VAL A 189 4.47 4.52 -7.43
C VAL A 189 3.85 3.14 -7.33
N MET A 190 2.53 3.09 -7.49
CA MET A 190 1.71 1.90 -7.43
C MET A 190 0.72 1.90 -8.61
N PRO A 191 0.14 0.74 -8.97
CA PRO A 191 -0.99 0.74 -9.89
C PRO A 191 -2.16 1.57 -9.35
N ARG A 192 -2.93 2.20 -10.24
CA ARG A 192 -4.17 2.89 -9.85
C ARG A 192 -5.27 1.86 -9.61
N ALA A 193 -5.56 1.58 -8.34
CA ALA A 193 -6.73 0.82 -7.92
C ALA A 193 -7.95 1.74 -7.78
N GLU A 194 -9.15 1.18 -7.90
CA GLU A 194 -10.39 1.86 -7.52
C GLU A 194 -10.60 1.77 -6.00
N VAL A 195 -10.67 2.92 -5.33
CA VAL A 195 -10.65 3.03 -3.87
C VAL A 195 -11.71 4.02 -3.39
N PRO A 196 -12.60 3.65 -2.43
CA PRO A 196 -12.87 2.28 -2.01
C PRO A 196 -13.55 1.48 -3.13
N PRO A 197 -13.68 0.15 -3.02
CA PRO A 197 -14.58 -0.61 -3.89
C PRO A 197 -16.01 -0.08 -3.78
N GLU A 198 -16.80 -0.31 -4.83
CA GLU A 198 -18.22 0.05 -4.87
C GLU A 198 -18.96 -0.45 -3.61
N GLU A 199 -19.90 0.36 -3.10
CA GLU A 199 -20.66 0.07 -1.87
C GLU A 199 -21.21 -1.37 -1.80
N PRO A 200 -21.82 -1.93 -2.87
CA PRO A 200 -22.43 -3.26 -2.80
C PRO A 200 -21.46 -4.41 -2.52
N VAL A 201 -20.16 -4.21 -2.79
CA VAL A 201 -19.12 -5.25 -2.64
C VAL A 201 -18.11 -4.93 -1.54
N ARG A 202 -18.25 -3.79 -0.86
CA ARG A 202 -17.24 -3.27 0.07
C ARG A 202 -17.01 -4.15 1.29
N GLU A 203 -18.07 -4.63 1.94
CA GLU A 203 -17.96 -5.52 3.09
C GLU A 203 -17.29 -6.84 2.69
N GLU A 204 -17.72 -7.43 1.57
CA GLU A 204 -17.11 -8.63 1.03
C GLU A 204 -15.63 -8.42 0.66
N ALA A 205 -15.29 -7.26 0.10
CA ALA A 205 -13.91 -6.89 -0.23
C ALA A 205 -13.02 -6.83 1.02
N LEU A 206 -13.51 -6.19 2.10
CA LEU A 206 -12.83 -6.15 3.38
C LEU A 206 -12.58 -7.55 3.94
N ASP A 207 -13.59 -8.42 3.93
CA ASP A 207 -13.47 -9.79 4.45
C ASP A 207 -12.51 -10.66 3.62
N ARG A 208 -12.54 -10.52 2.29
CA ARG A 208 -11.60 -11.20 1.39
C ARG A 208 -10.16 -10.76 1.66
N VAL A 209 -9.94 -9.46 1.82
CA VAL A 209 -8.61 -8.91 2.14
C VAL A 209 -8.15 -9.31 3.54
N ARG A 210 -9.04 -9.28 4.54
CA ARG A 210 -8.75 -9.71 5.91
C ARG A 210 -8.24 -11.15 5.97
N ARG A 211 -8.91 -12.06 5.25
CA ARG A 211 -8.48 -13.47 5.15
C ARG A 211 -7.12 -13.61 4.48
N ALA A 212 -6.89 -12.86 3.41
CA ALA A 212 -5.60 -12.88 2.72
C ALA A 212 -4.46 -12.25 3.53
N LEU A 213 -4.76 -11.36 4.48
CA LEU A 213 -3.78 -10.79 5.40
C LEU A 213 -3.37 -11.75 6.53
N ALA A 214 -4.13 -12.82 6.79
CA ALA A 214 -3.85 -13.73 7.92
C ALA A 214 -2.40 -14.28 7.95
N PRO A 215 -1.79 -14.69 6.81
CA PRO A 215 -0.39 -15.13 6.77
C PRO A 215 0.63 -13.99 7.00
N HIS A 216 0.20 -12.73 7.00
CA HIS A 216 1.04 -11.53 7.07
C HIS A 216 0.72 -10.65 8.29
N ARG A 217 0.10 -11.24 9.32
CA ARG A 217 -0.36 -10.53 10.52
C ARG A 217 0.73 -9.74 11.25
N ASP A 218 1.97 -10.18 11.14
CA ASP A 218 3.16 -9.57 11.76
C ASP A 218 3.71 -8.37 10.97
N ARG A 219 3.22 -8.16 9.74
CA ARG A 219 3.68 -7.11 8.82
C ARG A 219 2.67 -5.97 8.67
N PHE A 220 1.41 -6.22 8.99
CA PHE A 220 0.31 -5.27 8.80
C PHE A 220 -0.29 -4.80 10.14
N HIS A 221 -0.74 -3.55 10.18
CA HIS A 221 -1.43 -2.98 11.33
C HIS A 221 -2.93 -3.02 11.07
N PHE A 222 -3.70 -3.84 11.80
CA PHE A 222 -5.10 -4.12 11.46
C PHE A 222 -6.06 -2.94 11.58
N ASP A 223 -5.75 -1.89 12.35
CA ASP A 223 -6.53 -0.63 12.30
C ASP A 223 -6.46 0.06 10.92
N GLU A 224 -5.52 -0.32 10.04
CA GLU A 224 -5.49 0.14 8.65
C GLU A 224 -6.41 -0.68 7.73
N LEU A 225 -7.08 -1.73 8.23
CA LEU A 225 -8.09 -2.46 7.48
C LEU A 225 -9.43 -1.71 7.56
N LYS A 226 -9.61 -0.80 6.60
CA LYS A 226 -10.78 0.07 6.49
C LYS A 226 -11.12 0.30 5.01
N PRO A 227 -12.37 0.63 4.67
CA PRO A 227 -12.81 0.77 3.28
C PRO A 227 -11.86 1.60 2.39
N GLU A 228 -11.40 2.73 2.90
CA GLU A 228 -10.54 3.68 2.18
C GLU A 228 -9.11 3.16 1.91
N ASN A 229 -8.72 2.06 2.55
CA ASN A 229 -7.42 1.41 2.37
C ASN A 229 -7.52 0.09 1.57
N VAL A 230 -8.72 -0.27 1.11
CA VAL A 230 -8.93 -1.40 0.20
C VAL A 230 -9.19 -0.86 -1.20
N GLY A 231 -8.59 -1.50 -2.21
CA GLY A 231 -8.78 -1.12 -3.61
C GLY A 231 -9.08 -2.31 -4.51
N ALA A 232 -9.93 -2.10 -5.52
CA ALA A 232 -10.14 -3.07 -6.59
C ALA A 232 -9.13 -2.84 -7.72
N TYR A 233 -8.38 -3.89 -8.07
CA TYR A 233 -7.41 -3.85 -9.17
C TYR A 233 -7.32 -5.24 -9.81
N ARG A 234 -7.53 -5.29 -11.14
CA ARG A 234 -7.47 -6.51 -11.97
C ARG A 234 -8.29 -7.67 -11.42
N GLY A 235 -9.54 -7.37 -11.02
CA GLY A 235 -10.49 -8.36 -10.53
C GLY A 235 -10.19 -8.92 -9.14
N ARG A 236 -9.27 -8.30 -8.39
CA ARG A 236 -8.95 -8.67 -7.00
C ARG A 236 -9.02 -7.44 -6.09
N TYR A 237 -9.16 -7.68 -4.79
CA TYR A 237 -9.11 -6.66 -3.76
C TYR A 237 -7.76 -6.67 -3.07
N TRP A 238 -7.20 -5.48 -2.87
CA TRP A 238 -5.83 -5.26 -2.38
C TRP A 238 -5.84 -4.26 -1.24
N ILE A 239 -4.88 -4.40 -0.33
CA ILE A 239 -4.52 -3.31 0.59
C ILE A 239 -3.71 -2.29 -0.20
N VAL A 240 -4.20 -1.06 -0.24
CA VAL A 240 -3.52 0.04 -0.93
C VAL A 240 -2.66 0.87 0.01
N ASP A 241 -2.90 0.86 1.33
CA ASP A 241 -2.10 1.55 2.33
C ASP A 241 -1.68 0.60 3.47
N TYR A 242 -0.38 0.44 3.65
CA TYR A 242 0.22 -0.44 4.63
C TYR A 242 1.51 0.15 5.22
N GLY A 243 1.62 1.49 5.18
CA GLY A 243 2.78 2.24 5.65
C GLY A 243 2.86 2.43 7.16
N ARG A 244 1.79 2.15 7.91
CA ARG A 244 1.76 2.31 9.37
C ARG A 244 2.56 1.19 10.07
N PRO A 245 3.47 1.51 11.02
CA PRO A 245 4.16 0.52 11.83
C PRO A 245 3.19 -0.46 12.50
N THR A 246 3.61 -1.71 12.70
CA THR A 246 2.86 -2.72 13.46
C THR A 246 2.80 -2.33 14.95
N GLY A 247 1.70 -2.64 15.61
CA GLY A 247 1.41 -2.33 17.01
C GLY A 247 0.15 -3.07 17.46
N GLU A 248 -0.20 -2.99 18.75
CA GLU A 248 -1.47 -3.55 19.23
C GLU A 248 -2.65 -2.81 18.56
N PRO A 249 -3.50 -3.52 17.81
CA PRO A 249 -4.67 -2.88 17.20
C PRO A 249 -5.66 -2.46 18.29
N LEU A 250 -6.27 -1.29 18.12
CA LEU A 250 -7.21 -0.74 19.09
C LEU A 250 -8.67 -0.95 18.69
N PHE A 251 -8.94 -1.18 17.40
CA PHE A 251 -10.30 -1.15 16.85
C PHE A 251 -10.65 -2.37 16.00
N VAL A 252 -9.66 -3.06 15.43
CA VAL A 252 -9.89 -4.23 14.58
C VAL A 252 -9.07 -5.41 15.07
N ASP A 253 -9.76 -6.46 15.54
CA ASP A 253 -9.08 -7.68 15.95
C ASP A 253 -8.36 -8.33 14.75
N PRO A 254 -7.11 -8.79 14.91
CA PRO A 254 -6.46 -9.59 13.89
C PRO A 254 -7.23 -10.90 13.69
N PRO A 255 -7.20 -11.50 12.49
CA PRO A 255 -7.69 -12.88 12.34
C PRO A 255 -6.92 -13.78 13.34
N GLY A 256 -7.62 -14.80 13.87
CA GLY A 256 -7.01 -15.79 14.76
C GLY A 256 -5.77 -16.43 14.13
N GLU A 257 -4.87 -16.97 14.96
CA GLU A 257 -3.73 -17.72 14.44
C GLU A 257 -4.26 -18.84 13.54
N PRO A 258 -3.65 -19.11 12.37
CA PRO A 258 -4.00 -20.30 11.61
C PRO A 258 -3.81 -21.51 12.53
N GLU A 259 -4.88 -22.29 12.73
CA GLU A 259 -4.79 -23.51 13.52
C GLU A 259 -3.69 -24.40 12.90
N PRO A 260 -2.79 -24.96 13.73
CA PRO A 260 -1.82 -25.91 13.21
C PRO A 260 -2.58 -27.04 12.50
N PRO A 261 -2.10 -27.52 11.34
CA PRO A 261 -2.76 -28.60 10.64
C PRO A 261 -2.96 -29.75 11.61
N GLU A 262 -4.21 -30.22 11.75
CA GLU A 262 -4.53 -31.41 12.52
C GLU A 262 -3.57 -32.51 12.09
N ALA A 263 -2.73 -32.96 13.03
CA ALA A 263 -1.86 -34.09 12.78
C ALA A 263 -2.79 -35.27 12.46
N ASP A 264 -2.73 -35.77 11.22
CA ASP A 264 -3.39 -37.00 10.82
C ASP A 264 -3.10 -38.07 11.86
N ALA A 265 -4.10 -38.36 12.70
CA ALA A 265 -4.09 -39.48 13.62
C ALA A 265 -4.31 -40.76 12.80
N ALA A 266 -3.30 -41.14 12.02
CA ALA A 266 -3.26 -42.39 11.29
C ALA A 266 -1.93 -43.09 11.60
N GLY A 267 -1.97 -44.00 12.57
CA GLY A 267 -0.82 -44.80 12.96
C GLY A 267 -1.13 -45.74 14.13
N THR A 268 -2.17 -46.54 14.01
CA THR A 268 -2.43 -47.72 14.84
C THR A 268 -1.15 -48.57 14.95
N PRO A 269 -0.67 -48.93 16.16
CA PRO A 269 0.33 -49.99 16.28
C PRO A 269 -0.36 -51.33 16.01
N ALA A 270 0.15 -52.06 15.03
CA ALA A 270 -0.26 -53.43 14.76
C ALA A 270 0.00 -54.31 16.00
N GLU A 271 -1.04 -55.02 16.44
CA GLU A 271 -0.90 -56.24 17.23
C GLU A 271 -0.21 -57.29 16.36
N ASP A 272 0.86 -57.88 16.85
CA ASP A 272 1.30 -59.19 16.38
C ASP A 272 1.71 -60.05 17.60
N ASP A 273 1.05 -61.21 17.64
CA ASP A 273 1.09 -62.26 18.64
C ASP A 273 2.48 -62.84 18.90
N ALA A 274 2.84 -63.03 20.17
CA ALA A 274 3.52 -64.24 20.65
C ALA A 274 3.62 -64.25 22.18
N GLU A 275 2.81 -65.08 22.84
CA GLU A 275 3.26 -66.17 23.73
C GLU A 275 2.12 -66.65 24.64
N ALA A 276 1.24 -67.47 24.08
CA ALA A 276 0.60 -68.51 24.87
C ALA A 276 1.60 -69.64 25.07
N ARG A 277 2.16 -69.78 26.29
CA ARG A 277 2.60 -71.04 26.92
C ARG A 277 3.29 -70.75 28.27
N GLU A 278 2.53 -70.71 29.35
CA GLU A 278 3.06 -71.21 30.62
C GLU A 278 2.14 -72.23 31.27
N ASN A 279 2.79 -73.31 31.65
CA ASN A 279 2.27 -74.60 32.00
C ASN A 279 1.57 -74.61 33.36
N ARG A 280 0.40 -75.23 33.38
CA ARG A 280 -0.10 -75.98 34.53
C ARG A 280 0.75 -77.24 34.71
N LYS A 281 1.52 -77.37 35.81
CA LYS A 281 1.60 -78.56 36.70
C LYS A 281 2.75 -78.50 37.71
N ASP A 282 2.37 -78.56 38.99
CA ASP A 282 2.83 -79.50 40.03
C ASP A 282 4.31 -79.87 40.18
N ARG A 283 4.83 -79.61 41.40
CA ARG A 283 5.41 -80.55 42.40
C ARG A 283 6.73 -80.09 43.04
N SER A 284 6.64 -80.04 44.37
CA SER A 284 7.67 -80.29 45.41
C SER A 284 8.71 -79.21 45.69
#